data_AF-A0A7K0A9E3-F1
#
_entry.id   AF-A0A7K0A9E3-F1
#
_cell.length_a   1.000
_cell.length_b   1.000
_cell.length_c   1.000
_cell.angle_alpha   90.00
_cell.angle_beta   90.00
_cell.angle_gamma   90.00
#
_symmetry.space_group_name_H-M   'P 1'
#
loop_
_entity.id
_entity.type
_entity.pdbx_description
1 polymer ?
#
loop_
_entity_poly.entity_id
_entity_poly.type
_entity_poly.pdbx_seq_one_letter_code
_entity_poly.pdbx_strand_id
1 'polypeptide(L)'
;MKTPSGFIQGYGAQAVANENQIVLAAEVTSAQNDYDQLHPMIDAMNQNLEAADVKQKVGTLVADSGYLSDDNLLAANDDTPDLLIAAANDRYQRTDKKAPRGPIPKNLSPTRRMARKLATKRGQSLYRKRAQMVEPVFAHRKTRGCGRFMRRGRSACDSEWKLECTTHNILKVWRSGSGKGPDQTTGSRRTIRDSGRMTIPQRVPGWIRCKNAC
;
A
#
# COMPACT_ATOMS: atom_id res chain seq x y z
N MET A 1 -17.49 -11.96 9.56
CA MET A 1 -16.36 -11.10 10.00
C MET A 1 -16.71 -10.43 11.33
N LYS A 2 -15.77 -10.37 12.28
CA LYS A 2 -16.00 -9.76 13.60
C LYS A 2 -15.81 -8.24 13.51
N THR A 3 -16.80 -7.48 13.95
CA THR A 3 -16.73 -6.01 14.07
C THR A 3 -16.90 -5.60 15.54
N PRO A 4 -16.53 -4.37 15.93
CA PRO A 4 -16.79 -3.88 17.29
C PRO A 4 -18.27 -3.91 17.69
N SER A 5 -19.18 -3.94 16.72
CA SER A 5 -20.63 -3.95 16.91
C SER A 5 -21.30 -5.32 16.69
N GLY A 6 -20.53 -6.41 16.49
CA GLY A 6 -21.07 -7.77 16.34
C GLY A 6 -20.40 -8.58 15.23
N PHE A 7 -21.19 -9.39 14.52
CA PHE A 7 -20.74 -10.16 13.37
C PHE A 7 -21.45 -9.65 12.11
N ILE A 8 -20.67 -9.21 11.13
CA ILE A 8 -21.18 -8.87 9.80
C ILE A 8 -20.83 -10.01 8.86
N GLN A 9 -21.84 -10.52 8.16
CA GLN A 9 -21.65 -11.46 7.07
C GLN A 9 -21.23 -10.64 5.83
N GLY A 10 -20.00 -10.85 5.37
CA GLY A 10 -19.40 -10.04 4.32
C GLY A 10 -17.95 -10.44 4.06
N TYR A 11 -17.37 -9.88 3.00
CA TYR A 11 -16.00 -10.11 2.60
C TYR A 11 -15.11 -8.93 2.99
N GLY A 12 -13.84 -9.17 3.30
CA GLY A 12 -12.82 -8.13 3.42
C GLY A 12 -12.33 -7.72 2.05
N ALA A 13 -12.25 -6.42 1.78
CA ALA A 13 -11.62 -5.89 0.57
C ALA A 13 -10.24 -5.35 0.90
N GLN A 14 -9.25 -5.73 0.11
CA GLN A 14 -7.85 -5.39 0.33
C GLN A 14 -7.33 -4.61 -0.87
N ALA A 15 -6.45 -3.64 -0.61
CA ALA A 15 -5.80 -2.87 -1.68
C ALA A 15 -4.34 -2.54 -1.37
N VAL A 16 -3.54 -2.53 -2.43
CA VAL A 16 -2.17 -2.03 -2.45
C VAL A 16 -2.17 -0.76 -3.28
N ALA A 17 -1.59 0.33 -2.78
CA ALA A 17 -1.51 1.60 -3.49
C ALA A 17 -0.13 2.26 -3.37
N ASN A 18 0.25 3.01 -4.40
CA ASN A 18 1.49 3.78 -4.40
C ASN A 18 1.33 5.19 -3.81
N GLU A 19 2.40 5.98 -3.81
CA GLU A 19 2.41 7.36 -3.30
C GLU A 19 1.43 8.29 -4.01
N ASN A 20 1.11 8.00 -5.27
CA ASN A 20 0.15 8.75 -6.07
C ASN A 20 -1.29 8.27 -5.88
N GLN A 21 -1.54 7.37 -4.91
CA GLN A 21 -2.84 6.75 -4.65
C GLN A 21 -3.35 5.90 -5.83
N ILE A 22 -2.47 5.41 -6.70
CA ILE A 22 -2.81 4.44 -7.74
C ILE A 22 -2.80 3.06 -7.10
N VAL A 23 -3.89 2.32 -7.26
CA VAL A 23 -4.05 0.94 -6.77
C VAL A 23 -3.29 -0.01 -7.70
N LEU A 24 -2.38 -0.80 -7.12
CA LEU A 24 -1.53 -1.78 -7.80
C LEU A 24 -2.09 -3.21 -7.69
N ALA A 25 -2.83 -3.51 -6.62
CA ALA A 25 -3.54 -4.77 -6.44
C ALA A 25 -4.78 -4.57 -5.58
N ALA A 26 -5.81 -5.37 -5.84
CA ALA A 26 -7.10 -5.29 -5.18
C ALA A 26 -7.72 -6.70 -5.14
N GLU A 27 -7.98 -7.25 -3.96
CA GLU A 27 -8.55 -8.60 -3.80
C GLU A 27 -9.62 -8.62 -2.72
N VAL A 28 -10.55 -9.58 -2.85
CA VAL A 28 -11.62 -9.83 -1.87
C VAL A 28 -11.39 -11.17 -1.15
N THR A 29 -11.41 -11.11 0.18
CA THR A 29 -11.17 -12.25 1.07
C THR A 29 -12.38 -12.57 1.95
N SER A 30 -12.60 -13.85 2.20
CA SER A 30 -13.56 -14.33 3.20
C SER A 30 -12.88 -14.65 4.55
N ALA A 31 -11.57 -14.43 4.65
CA ALA A 31 -10.80 -14.71 5.85
C ALA A 31 -11.31 -13.86 7.03
N GLN A 32 -11.32 -14.46 8.22
CA GLN A 32 -11.75 -13.78 9.44
C GLN A 32 -10.71 -12.76 9.93
N ASN A 33 -9.43 -13.03 9.67
CA ASN A 33 -8.28 -12.22 10.07
C ASN A 33 -7.37 -11.97 8.87
N ASP A 34 -6.66 -10.84 8.90
CA ASP A 34 -5.77 -10.40 7.81
C ASP A 34 -4.37 -11.04 7.86
N TYR A 35 -4.07 -11.87 8.86
CA TYR A 35 -2.74 -12.45 9.05
C TYR A 35 -2.24 -13.16 7.78
N ASP A 36 -3.04 -14.04 7.19
CA ASP A 36 -2.59 -14.85 6.03
C ASP A 36 -2.72 -14.12 4.69
N GLN A 37 -2.98 -12.81 4.70
CA GLN A 37 -3.31 -12.06 3.50
C GLN A 37 -2.19 -11.12 3.02
N LEU A 38 -1.07 -11.04 3.76
CA LEU A 38 0.04 -10.17 3.36
C LEU A 38 0.68 -10.66 2.06
N HIS A 39 1.16 -11.89 2.05
CA HIS A 39 1.87 -12.50 0.92
C HIS A 39 0.98 -12.64 -0.33
N PRO A 40 -0.27 -13.12 -0.23
CA PRO A 40 -1.18 -13.13 -1.39
C PRO A 40 -1.37 -11.76 -2.04
N MET A 41 -1.41 -10.68 -1.25
CA MET A 41 -1.52 -9.32 -1.80
C MET A 41 -0.22 -8.83 -2.44
N ILE A 42 0.95 -9.26 -1.94
CA ILE A 42 2.25 -8.97 -2.55
C ILE A 42 2.37 -9.70 -3.88
N ASP A 43 1.96 -10.97 -3.93
CA ASP A 43 1.96 -11.77 -5.15
C ASP A 43 1.03 -11.16 -6.21
N ALA A 44 -0.20 -10.81 -5.82
CA ALA A 44 -1.14 -10.13 -6.72
C ALA A 44 -0.58 -8.80 -7.24
N MET A 45 0.10 -8.02 -6.40
CA MET A 45 0.78 -6.79 -6.80
C MET A 45 1.90 -7.08 -7.81
N ASN A 46 2.77 -8.05 -7.54
CA ASN A 46 3.88 -8.40 -8.42
C ASN A 46 3.37 -8.90 -9.78
N GLN A 47 2.35 -9.76 -9.79
CA GLN A 47 1.70 -10.23 -11.03
C GLN A 47 1.10 -9.09 -11.85
N ASN A 48 0.43 -8.14 -11.21
CA ASN A 48 -0.13 -6.97 -11.91
C ASN A 48 0.97 -6.05 -12.48
N LEU A 49 2.08 -5.87 -11.76
CA LEU A 49 3.22 -5.09 -12.24
C LEU A 49 3.90 -5.77 -13.43
N GLU A 50 4.07 -7.09 -13.37
CA GLU A 50 4.60 -7.90 -14.47
C GLU A 50 3.68 -7.83 -15.70
N ALA A 51 2.37 -8.04 -15.53
CA ALA A 51 1.38 -7.94 -16.60
C ALA A 51 1.33 -6.55 -17.26
N ALA A 52 1.73 -5.51 -16.53
CA ALA A 52 1.84 -4.13 -17.02
C ALA A 52 3.24 -3.76 -17.57
N ASP A 53 4.17 -4.73 -17.69
CA ASP A 53 5.59 -4.54 -18.07
C ASP A 53 6.33 -3.48 -17.22
N VAL A 54 5.96 -3.37 -15.94
CA VAL A 54 6.59 -2.45 -14.99
C VAL A 54 7.79 -3.14 -14.36
N LYS A 55 8.99 -2.81 -14.84
CA LYS A 55 10.25 -3.42 -14.40
C LYS A 55 10.76 -2.91 -13.05
N GLN A 56 10.19 -1.83 -12.54
CA GLN A 56 10.62 -1.23 -11.28
C GLN A 56 10.14 -2.07 -10.09
N LYS A 57 11.08 -2.61 -9.31
CA LYS A 57 10.77 -3.32 -8.06
C LYS A 57 10.24 -2.36 -6.99
N VAL A 58 9.28 -2.86 -6.21
CA VAL A 58 8.73 -2.15 -5.06
C VAL A 58 9.75 -2.15 -3.92
N GLY A 59 10.12 -0.97 -3.44
CA GLY A 59 11.20 -0.79 -2.47
C GLY A 59 10.79 -1.08 -1.02
N THR A 60 9.69 -0.49 -0.56
CA THR A 60 9.21 -0.58 0.83
C THR A 60 7.71 -0.65 0.85
N LEU A 61 7.19 -1.56 1.68
CA LEU A 61 5.78 -1.87 1.79
C LEU A 61 5.31 -1.71 3.23
N VAL A 62 4.48 -0.70 3.47
CA VAL A 62 3.83 -0.51 4.77
C VAL A 62 2.56 -1.32 4.83
N ALA A 63 2.28 -1.90 6.00
CA ALA A 63 1.03 -2.58 6.26
C ALA A 63 0.47 -2.27 7.65
N ASP A 64 -0.81 -2.59 7.83
CA ASP A 64 -1.53 -2.50 9.11
C ASP A 64 -1.06 -3.49 10.15
N SER A 65 -1.41 -3.24 11.41
CA SER A 65 -1.11 -4.17 12.50
C SER A 65 -1.83 -5.51 12.39
N GLY A 66 -2.90 -5.59 11.59
CA GLY A 66 -3.58 -6.84 11.29
C GLY A 66 -2.73 -7.83 10.49
N TYR A 67 -1.66 -7.37 9.84
CA TYR A 67 -0.71 -8.22 9.10
C TYR A 67 0.52 -8.60 9.91
N LEU A 68 0.64 -8.14 11.16
CA LEU A 68 1.83 -8.41 11.95
C LEU A 68 1.76 -9.81 12.57
N SER A 69 2.51 -10.75 11.99
CA SER A 69 2.81 -12.05 12.58
C SER A 69 4.28 -12.40 12.36
N ASP A 70 4.85 -13.22 13.24
CA ASP A 70 6.22 -13.71 13.05
C ASP A 70 6.31 -14.54 11.75
N ASP A 71 5.27 -15.33 11.43
CA ASP A 71 5.19 -16.12 10.20
C ASP A 71 5.25 -15.24 8.94
N ASN A 72 4.50 -14.13 8.90
CA ASN A 72 4.55 -13.20 7.77
C ASN A 72 5.93 -12.58 7.59
N LEU A 73 6.59 -12.23 8.70
CA LEU A 73 7.91 -11.63 8.68
C LEU A 73 9.00 -12.64 8.28
N LEU A 74 8.82 -13.92 8.61
CA LEU A 74 9.75 -15.00 8.27
C LEU A 74 9.54 -15.53 6.85
N ALA A 75 8.31 -15.50 6.34
CA ALA A 75 7.98 -15.91 4.97
C ALA A 75 8.42 -14.90 3.89
N ALA A 76 8.97 -13.74 4.28
CA ALA A 76 9.53 -12.76 3.35
C ALA A 76 10.73 -13.33 2.58
N ASN A 77 10.69 -13.21 1.25
CA ASN A 77 11.70 -13.70 0.30
C ASN A 77 12.29 -12.54 -0.53
N ASP A 78 13.12 -12.85 -1.52
CA ASP A 78 13.79 -11.84 -2.38
C ASP A 78 12.84 -10.99 -3.24
N ASP A 79 11.62 -11.47 -3.46
CA ASP A 79 10.55 -10.74 -4.18
C ASP A 79 9.62 -9.99 -3.24
N THR A 80 9.82 -10.14 -1.92
CA THR A 80 9.11 -9.39 -0.90
C THR A 80 9.77 -8.03 -0.71
N PRO A 81 9.01 -6.92 -0.86
CA PRO A 81 9.55 -5.58 -0.58
C PRO A 81 9.95 -5.43 0.90
N ASP A 82 10.74 -4.40 1.20
CA ASP A 82 11.12 -4.11 2.58
C ASP A 82 9.87 -3.80 3.44
N LEU A 83 9.49 -4.74 4.31
CA LEU A 83 8.24 -4.66 5.07
C LEU A 83 8.33 -3.64 6.21
N LEU A 84 7.24 -2.89 6.43
CA LEU A 84 7.07 -1.97 7.55
C LEU A 84 5.65 -2.09 8.12
N ILE A 85 5.45 -3.06 9.01
CA ILE A 85 4.14 -3.46 9.52
C ILE A 85 3.93 -2.90 10.91
N ALA A 86 2.83 -2.17 11.13
CA ALA A 86 2.51 -1.56 12.42
C ALA A 86 2.45 -2.60 13.55
N ALA A 87 2.96 -2.28 14.75
CA ALA A 87 2.69 -3.09 15.93
C ALA A 87 1.40 -2.64 16.61
N ALA A 88 0.53 -3.58 16.98
CA ALA A 88 -0.82 -3.33 17.53
C ALA A 88 -0.87 -2.36 18.72
N ASN A 89 0.24 -2.17 19.42
CA ASN A 89 0.37 -1.25 20.56
C ASN A 89 0.83 0.15 20.14
N ASP A 90 0.13 0.77 19.18
CA ASP A 90 0.41 2.13 18.71
C ASP A 90 0.34 3.17 19.85
N ARG A 91 -0.52 2.92 20.87
CA ARG A 91 -0.57 3.75 22.10
C ARG A 91 0.72 3.71 22.92
N TYR A 92 1.49 2.62 22.86
CA TYR A 92 2.77 2.48 23.57
C TYR A 92 3.97 2.99 22.75
N GLN A 93 3.78 3.25 21.45
CA GLN A 93 4.81 3.81 20.57
C GLN A 93 4.81 5.34 20.51
N ARG A 94 3.71 5.99 20.95
CA ARG A 94 3.62 7.45 21.11
C ARG A 94 4.35 7.99 22.35
N THR A 95 4.89 7.12 23.21
CA THR A 95 5.82 7.57 24.24
C THR A 95 7.08 8.12 23.56
N ASP A 96 7.64 9.22 24.05
CA ASP A 96 8.91 9.85 23.65
C ASP A 96 10.15 8.94 23.86
N LYS A 97 10.06 7.67 23.48
CA LYS A 97 11.17 6.74 23.49
C LYS A 97 12.12 7.18 22.40
N LYS A 98 13.29 7.64 22.82
CA LYS A 98 14.41 7.95 21.93
C LYS A 98 14.57 6.83 20.92
N ALA A 99 14.70 7.21 19.65
CA ALA A 99 14.91 6.27 18.57
C ALA A 99 16.02 5.29 18.97
N PRO A 100 15.78 3.97 18.87
CA PRO A 100 16.73 2.97 19.32
C PRO A 100 18.08 3.15 18.63
N ARG A 101 19.17 3.21 19.42
CA ARG A 101 20.55 3.37 18.92
C ARG A 101 21.31 2.05 18.95
N GLY A 102 22.31 1.94 18.07
CA GLY A 102 23.20 0.78 17.97
C GLY A 102 22.65 -0.40 17.15
N PRO A 103 23.47 -1.44 16.95
CA PRO A 103 23.10 -2.64 16.19
C PRO A 103 21.84 -3.33 16.74
N ILE A 104 21.12 -4.03 15.87
CA ILE A 104 19.96 -4.84 16.29
C ILE A 104 20.49 -6.12 16.94
N PRO A 105 20.11 -6.45 18.19
CA PRO A 105 20.54 -7.70 18.81
C PRO A 105 20.01 -8.90 18.03
N LYS A 106 20.86 -9.91 17.80
CA LYS A 106 20.52 -11.08 16.97
C LYS A 106 19.39 -11.94 17.57
N ASN A 107 19.20 -11.92 18.89
CA ASN A 107 18.21 -12.77 19.58
C ASN A 107 16.82 -12.13 19.74
N LEU A 108 16.50 -11.06 19.01
CA LEU A 108 15.15 -10.49 19.00
C LEU A 108 14.21 -11.29 18.09
N SER A 109 12.97 -11.50 18.55
CA SER A 109 11.89 -12.01 17.71
C SER A 109 11.61 -11.10 16.51
N PRO A 110 11.12 -11.64 15.38
CA PRO A 110 10.80 -10.86 14.18
C PRO A 110 9.91 -9.65 14.48
N THR A 111 8.85 -9.84 15.26
CA THR A 111 7.96 -8.76 15.69
C THR A 111 8.67 -7.66 16.49
N ARG A 112 9.59 -8.00 17.42
CA ARG A 112 10.37 -7.00 18.18
C ARG A 112 11.36 -6.26 17.28
N ARG A 113 11.94 -6.93 16.28
CA ARG A 113 12.78 -6.27 15.26
C ARG A 113 11.96 -5.27 14.44
N MET A 114 10.74 -5.62 14.03
CA MET A 114 9.83 -4.72 13.33
C MET A 114 9.45 -3.50 14.17
N ALA A 115 9.12 -3.71 15.45
CA ALA A 115 8.85 -2.61 16.38
C ALA A 115 10.03 -1.65 16.51
N ARG A 116 11.27 -2.18 16.58
CA ARG A 116 12.49 -1.35 16.60
C ARG A 116 12.68 -0.58 15.29
N LYS A 117 12.38 -1.19 14.13
CA LYS A 117 12.45 -0.55 12.80
C LYS A 117 11.47 0.61 12.69
N LEU A 118 10.23 0.41 13.12
CA LEU A 118 9.20 1.46 13.19
C LEU A 118 9.58 2.62 14.09
N ALA A 119 10.26 2.36 15.20
CA ALA A 119 10.69 3.39 16.15
C ALA A 119 11.81 4.31 15.62
N THR A 120 12.43 4.00 14.48
CA THR A 120 13.42 4.88 13.84
C THR A 120 12.75 6.09 13.19
N LYS A 121 13.47 7.22 13.06
CA LYS A 121 12.95 8.42 12.34
C LYS A 121 12.51 8.09 10.91
N ARG A 122 13.27 7.25 10.21
CA ARG A 122 12.94 6.76 8.85
C ARG A 122 11.69 5.88 8.87
N GLY A 123 11.58 4.93 9.81
CA GLY A 123 10.39 4.09 9.95
C GLY A 123 9.13 4.92 10.20
N GLN A 124 9.21 5.87 11.15
CA GLN A 124 8.10 6.77 11.44
C GLN A 124 7.71 7.65 10.25
N SER A 125 8.67 8.21 9.50
CA SER A 125 8.37 9.06 8.34
C SER A 125 7.71 8.29 7.21
N LEU A 126 8.20 7.09 6.90
CA LEU A 126 7.60 6.20 5.90
C LEU A 126 6.20 5.75 6.34
N TYR A 127 6.03 5.38 7.61
CA TYR A 127 4.74 4.96 8.14
C TYR A 127 3.70 6.10 8.14
N ARG A 128 4.10 7.34 8.44
CA ARG A 128 3.21 8.52 8.39
C ARG A 128 2.61 8.76 6.99
N LYS A 129 3.35 8.46 5.92
CA LYS A 129 2.85 8.60 4.54
C LYS A 129 1.61 7.73 4.27
N ARG A 130 1.42 6.63 5.01
CA ARG A 130 0.29 5.71 4.85
C ARG A 130 -1.07 6.42 4.86
N ALA A 131 -1.23 7.41 5.74
CA ALA A 131 -2.46 8.19 5.89
C ALA A 131 -2.86 8.89 4.56
N GLN A 132 -1.87 9.29 3.77
CA GLN A 132 -2.08 10.09 2.55
C GLN A 132 -2.21 9.23 1.29
N MET A 133 -1.85 7.95 1.34
CA MET A 133 -1.76 7.10 0.14
C MET A 133 -3.00 6.24 -0.04
N VAL A 134 -3.29 5.39 0.94
CA VAL A 134 -4.28 4.30 0.76
C VAL A 134 -5.57 4.55 1.53
N GLU A 135 -5.57 5.38 2.57
CA GLU A 135 -6.83 5.82 3.19
C GLU A 135 -7.77 6.56 2.23
N PRO A 136 -7.27 7.43 1.33
CA PRO A 136 -8.10 8.10 0.35
C PRO A 136 -8.80 7.13 -0.61
N VAL A 137 -8.19 5.97 -0.93
CA VAL A 137 -8.84 4.94 -1.77
C VAL A 137 -10.14 4.45 -1.11
N PHE A 138 -10.06 4.06 0.17
CA PHE A 138 -11.23 3.63 0.94
C PHE A 138 -12.20 4.76 1.27
N ALA A 139 -11.71 5.99 1.46
CA ALA A 139 -12.56 7.16 1.68
C ALA A 139 -13.37 7.49 0.42
N HIS A 140 -12.71 7.52 -0.75
CA HIS A 140 -13.37 7.77 -2.03
C HIS A 140 -14.44 6.74 -2.36
N ARG A 141 -14.21 5.46 -2.03
CA ARG A 141 -15.20 4.40 -2.12
C ARG A 141 -16.49 4.79 -1.37
N LYS A 142 -16.35 5.19 -0.11
CA LYS A 142 -17.49 5.61 0.73
C LYS A 142 -18.19 6.84 0.17
N THR A 143 -17.44 7.86 -0.26
CA THR A 143 -18.04 9.09 -0.81
C THR A 143 -18.77 8.87 -2.14
N ARG A 144 -18.42 7.81 -2.89
CA ARG A 144 -19.09 7.43 -4.15
C ARG A 144 -20.32 6.54 -3.94
N GLY A 145 -20.70 6.25 -2.70
CA GLY A 145 -21.84 5.38 -2.40
C GLY A 145 -21.54 3.88 -2.55
N CYS A 146 -20.30 3.49 -2.89
CA CYS A 146 -19.85 2.10 -2.97
C CYS A 146 -19.54 1.53 -1.58
N GLY A 147 -20.33 1.88 -0.56
CA GLY A 147 -20.04 1.53 0.83
C GLY A 147 -20.36 0.09 1.22
N ARG A 148 -20.95 -0.70 0.29
CA ARG A 148 -21.33 -2.11 0.42
C ARG A 148 -21.25 -2.76 -0.96
N PHE A 149 -20.95 -4.05 -1.01
CA PHE A 149 -21.05 -4.81 -2.26
C PHE A 149 -22.51 -4.99 -2.67
N MET A 150 -22.80 -4.75 -3.94
CA MET A 150 -24.12 -4.95 -4.54
C MET A 150 -24.30 -6.37 -5.07
N ARG A 151 -23.19 -7.03 -5.45
CA ARG A 151 -23.23 -8.40 -5.95
C ARG A 151 -23.15 -9.44 -4.83
N ARG A 152 -23.63 -10.66 -5.12
CA ARG A 152 -23.56 -11.82 -4.23
C ARG A 152 -22.58 -12.86 -4.77
N GLY A 153 -21.86 -13.50 -3.86
CA GLY A 153 -20.82 -14.49 -4.19
C GLY A 153 -19.44 -13.87 -4.31
N ARG A 154 -18.40 -14.58 -3.87
CA ARG A 154 -17.04 -14.04 -3.74
C ARG A 154 -16.47 -13.51 -5.05
N SER A 155 -16.52 -14.31 -6.12
CA SER A 155 -16.02 -13.90 -7.45
C SER A 155 -16.73 -12.65 -7.98
N ALA A 156 -18.01 -12.51 -7.66
CA ALA A 156 -18.83 -11.39 -8.06
C ALA A 156 -18.43 -10.09 -7.34
N CYS A 157 -18.26 -10.17 -6.01
CA CYS A 157 -17.76 -9.07 -5.19
C CYS A 157 -16.31 -8.71 -5.54
N ASP A 158 -15.48 -9.69 -5.87
CA ASP A 158 -14.09 -9.47 -6.30
C ASP A 158 -14.02 -8.66 -7.59
N SER A 159 -14.85 -9.02 -8.59
CA SER A 159 -14.96 -8.24 -9.83
C SER A 159 -15.46 -6.82 -9.57
N GLU A 160 -16.44 -6.66 -8.69
CA GLU A 160 -16.98 -5.35 -8.28
C GLU A 160 -15.88 -4.50 -7.63
N TRP A 161 -15.10 -5.07 -6.72
CA TRP A 161 -13.99 -4.39 -6.06
C TRP A 161 -12.92 -3.92 -7.05
N LYS A 162 -12.51 -4.80 -7.98
CA LYS A 162 -11.53 -4.49 -9.03
C LYS A 162 -12.04 -3.38 -9.96
N LEU A 163 -13.34 -3.34 -10.26
CA LEU A 163 -13.97 -2.28 -11.05
C LEU A 163 -13.95 -0.92 -10.31
N GLU A 164 -14.29 -0.91 -9.02
CA GLU A 164 -14.21 0.28 -8.18
C GLU A 164 -12.78 0.85 -8.13
N CYS A 165 -11.78 -0.01 -7.91
CA CYS A 165 -10.36 0.37 -7.91
C CYS A 165 -9.90 0.88 -9.28
N THR A 166 -10.32 0.23 -10.37
CA THR A 166 -10.01 0.65 -11.74
C THR A 166 -10.57 2.05 -12.02
N THR A 167 -11.83 2.29 -11.65
CA THR A 167 -12.46 3.61 -11.80
C THR A 167 -11.72 4.68 -11.01
N HIS A 168 -11.27 4.35 -9.78
CA HIS A 168 -10.42 5.24 -9.00
C HIS A 168 -9.08 5.54 -9.70
N ASN A 169 -8.41 4.52 -10.25
CA ASN A 169 -7.15 4.69 -10.98
C ASN A 169 -7.32 5.59 -12.21
N ILE A 170 -8.35 5.37 -13.03
CA ILE A 170 -8.64 6.19 -14.22
C ILE A 170 -8.83 7.65 -13.82
N LEU A 171 -9.61 7.93 -12.77
CA LEU A 171 -9.83 9.29 -12.28
C LEU A 171 -8.55 9.95 -11.78
N LYS A 172 -7.64 9.19 -11.16
CA LYS A 172 -6.34 9.69 -10.70
C LYS A 172 -5.44 10.05 -11.88
N VAL A 173 -5.37 9.18 -12.90
CA VAL A 173 -4.62 9.44 -14.13
C VAL A 173 -5.20 10.66 -14.87
N TRP A 174 -6.51 10.73 -15.05
CA TRP A 174 -7.18 11.86 -15.70
C TRP A 174 -6.87 13.19 -14.99
N ARG A 175 -7.03 13.25 -13.66
CA ARG A 175 -6.70 14.46 -12.87
C ARG A 175 -5.22 14.82 -12.92
N SER A 176 -4.33 13.84 -13.06
CA SER A 176 -2.90 14.09 -13.22
C SER A 176 -2.54 14.65 -14.59
N GLY A 177 -3.31 14.30 -15.63
CA GLY A 177 -3.15 14.81 -17.00
C GLY A 177 -3.84 16.15 -17.25
N SER A 178 -4.91 16.49 -16.51
CA SER A 178 -5.59 17.79 -16.62
C SER A 178 -4.85 18.96 -15.95
N GLY A 179 -3.69 18.71 -15.35
CA GLY A 179 -2.77 19.75 -14.88
C GLY A 179 -1.58 19.88 -15.84
N LYS A 180 -1.64 20.88 -16.72
CA LYS A 180 -0.74 21.22 -17.85
C LYS A 180 -1.16 20.64 -19.20
N GLY A 181 -2.10 21.32 -19.85
CA GLY A 181 -2.09 21.38 -21.31
C GLY A 181 -0.80 22.08 -21.80
N PRO A 182 -0.31 21.78 -23.01
CA PRO A 182 0.83 22.48 -23.56
C PRO A 182 0.48 23.96 -23.74
N ASP A 183 1.25 24.84 -23.10
CA ASP A 183 1.26 26.27 -23.38
C ASP A 183 1.75 26.45 -24.82
N GLN A 184 0.81 26.58 -25.75
CA GLN A 184 1.05 26.97 -27.14
C GLN A 184 1.14 28.48 -27.20
N THR A 185 2.17 29.07 -26.58
CA THR A 185 2.49 30.47 -26.86
C THR A 185 3.99 30.74 -26.82
N THR A 186 4.45 31.33 -27.92
CA THR A 186 5.75 31.98 -28.18
C THR A 186 6.97 31.10 -28.36
N GLY A 187 7.30 30.91 -29.64
CA GLY A 187 8.55 30.32 -30.09
C GLY A 187 9.77 31.14 -29.72
N SER A 188 10.83 30.44 -29.34
CA SER A 188 12.20 30.91 -29.48
C SER A 188 13.08 29.69 -29.73
N ARG A 189 13.62 29.61 -30.95
CA ARG A 189 14.65 28.63 -31.34
C ARG A 189 15.82 28.73 -30.36
N ARG A 190 16.09 27.69 -29.58
CA ARG A 190 17.44 27.45 -29.06
C ARG A 190 17.82 25.98 -29.18
N THR A 191 18.97 25.82 -29.80
CA THR A 191 19.75 24.64 -30.14
C THR A 191 19.84 23.58 -29.05
N ILE A 192 19.63 22.33 -29.45
CA ILE A 192 19.91 21.12 -28.66
C ILE A 192 21.43 21.03 -28.51
N ARG A 193 21.92 21.21 -27.29
CA ARG A 193 23.25 20.74 -26.87
C ARG A 193 23.05 19.63 -25.86
N ASP A 194 23.64 18.50 -26.22
CA ASP A 194 23.76 17.24 -25.50
C ASP A 194 24.55 17.43 -24.20
N SER A 195 23.99 17.00 -23.05
CA SER A 195 24.71 16.52 -21.86
C SER A 195 23.75 16.31 -20.68
N GLY A 196 23.66 15.09 -20.15
CA GLY A 196 23.10 14.85 -18.82
C GLY A 196 22.33 13.55 -18.68
N ARG A 197 23.05 12.43 -18.57
CA ARG A 197 22.52 11.11 -18.23
C ARG A 197 21.84 11.18 -16.86
N MET A 198 20.50 11.34 -16.84
CA MET A 198 19.71 11.35 -15.62
C MET A 198 19.61 9.93 -15.08
N THR A 199 20.46 9.59 -14.10
CA THR A 199 20.37 8.35 -13.34
C THR A 199 19.07 8.32 -12.55
N ILE A 200 18.11 7.52 -13.03
CA ILE A 200 16.84 7.25 -12.36
C ILE A 200 17.11 6.35 -11.13
N PRO A 201 16.75 6.75 -9.91
CA PRO A 201 16.97 5.93 -8.72
C PRO A 201 16.13 4.64 -8.78
N GLN A 202 16.78 3.51 -8.54
CA GLN A 202 16.33 2.13 -8.80
C GLN A 202 15.23 1.59 -7.85
N ARG A 203 14.65 2.40 -6.95
CA ARG A 203 13.64 1.91 -5.97
C ARG A 203 12.60 2.97 -5.65
N VAL A 204 11.33 2.67 -5.95
CA VAL A 204 10.16 3.45 -5.51
C VAL A 204 9.38 2.65 -4.46
N PRO A 205 8.91 3.26 -3.37
CA PRO A 205 8.16 2.56 -2.33
C PRO A 205 6.71 2.31 -2.79
N GLY A 206 6.16 1.13 -2.51
CA GLY A 206 4.81 0.69 -2.89
C GLY A 206 4.18 -0.03 -1.70
N TRP A 207 2.93 0.28 -1.37
CA TRP A 207 2.44 0.17 0.02
C TRP A 207 1.09 -0.55 0.10
N ILE A 208 0.83 -1.32 1.17
CA ILE A 208 -0.42 -2.07 1.39
C ILE A 208 -1.27 -1.43 2.49
N ARG A 209 -2.60 -1.49 2.34
CA ARG A 209 -3.51 -1.43 3.49
C ARG A 209 -4.65 -2.41 3.32
N CYS A 210 -4.89 -3.17 4.39
CA CYS A 210 -6.19 -3.80 4.60
C CYS A 210 -7.11 -2.78 5.26
N LYS A 211 -8.30 -2.61 4.72
CA LYS A 211 -9.43 -2.19 5.53
C LYS A 211 -10.60 -3.05 5.13
N ASN A 212 -11.09 -3.86 6.07
CA ASN A 212 -12.37 -4.55 5.97
C ASN A 212 -13.43 -3.59 5.44
N ALA A 213 -13.82 -3.83 4.20
CA ALA A 213 -14.88 -3.10 3.54
C ALA A 213 -16.17 -3.86 3.83
N CYS A 214 -17.04 -3.24 4.64
CA CYS A 214 -18.43 -3.67 4.70
C CYS A 214 -19.14 -3.39 3.36
#